data_AF-X1ESL7-F1
#
_entry.id   AF-X1ESL7-F1
#
_cell.length_a   1.000
_cell.length_b   1.000
_cell.length_c   1.000
_cell.angle_alpha   90.00
_cell.angle_beta   90.00
_cell.angle_gamma   90.00
#
_symmetry.space_group_name_H-M   'P 1'
#
loop_
_entity.id
_entity.type
_entity.pdbx_description
1 polymer ?
#
loop_
_entity_poly.entity_id
_entity_poly.type
_entity_poly.pdbx_seq_one_letter_code
_entity_poly.pdbx_strand_id
1 'polypeptide(L)'
;MDYAKKDIVSMLNCVKKRYGALKRPIRGYFWVLEISENDHVHYHLVVAIDRMNVTKIPDELKFEELWGQRTGVEFIKKSVRGYLSRYLSKSDARIIGMRGYGVSQKLK
;
A
#
# COMPACT_ATOMS: atom_id res chain seq x y z
N MET A 1 14.13 -16.23 5.27
CA MET A 1 12.72 -15.85 5.47
C MET A 1 11.96 -16.19 4.21
N ASP A 2 10.87 -16.94 4.31
CA ASP A 2 9.99 -17.23 3.16
C ASP A 2 9.10 -16.01 2.90
N TYR A 3 9.52 -15.15 1.99
CA TYR A 3 8.80 -13.91 1.65
C TYR A 3 7.54 -14.17 0.82
N ALA A 4 7.35 -15.38 0.28
CA ALA A 4 6.19 -15.74 -0.54
C ALA A 4 4.91 -15.91 0.30
N LYS A 5 5.04 -16.14 1.62
CA LYS A 5 3.90 -16.31 2.54
C LYS A 5 3.40 -15.01 3.17
N LYS A 6 4.06 -13.87 2.95
CA LYS A 6 3.64 -12.60 3.53
C LYS A 6 2.58 -11.94 2.66
N ASP A 7 1.40 -11.79 3.23
CA ASP A 7 0.25 -11.18 2.57
C ASP A 7 0.15 -9.67 2.84
N ILE A 8 -0.77 -9.00 2.13
CA ILE A 8 -1.04 -7.58 2.31
C ILE A 8 -1.52 -7.24 3.73
N VAL A 9 -2.12 -8.18 4.45
CA VAL A 9 -2.55 -7.98 5.84
C VAL A 9 -1.35 -7.77 6.74
N SER A 10 -0.32 -8.61 6.58
CA SER A 10 0.95 -8.48 7.28
C SER A 10 1.60 -7.12 7.02
N MET A 11 1.59 -6.66 5.76
CA MET A 11 2.07 -5.31 5.40
C MET A 11 1.32 -4.21 6.12
N LEU A 12 -0.02 -4.25 6.07
CA LEU A 12 -0.87 -3.25 6.70
C LEU A 12 -0.60 -3.17 8.21
N ASN A 13 -0.40 -4.31 8.87
CA ASN A 13 -0.07 -4.36 10.29
C ASN A 13 1.29 -3.73 10.57
N CYS A 14 2.32 -4.03 9.76
CA CYS A 14 3.63 -3.41 9.87
C CYS A 14 3.56 -1.89 9.69
N VAL A 15 2.87 -1.41 8.64
CA VAL A 15 2.78 0.02 8.33
C VAL A 15 2.02 0.75 9.44
N LYS A 16 0.88 0.21 9.91
CA LYS A 16 0.12 0.78 11.04
C LYS A 16 0.99 0.92 12.29
N LYS A 17 1.76 -0.13 12.64
CA LYS A 17 2.65 -0.10 13.81
C LYS A 17 3.74 0.95 13.67
N ARG A 18 4.41 1.03 12.51
CA ARG A 18 5.45 2.04 12.25
C ARG A 18 4.91 3.47 12.35
N TYR A 19 3.82 3.74 11.65
CA TYR A 19 3.21 5.07 11.62
C TYR A 19 2.66 5.48 12.99
N GLY A 20 2.11 4.53 13.76
CA GLY A 20 1.74 4.73 15.16
C GLY A 20 2.94 5.09 16.05
N ALA A 21 4.05 4.36 15.93
CA ALA A 21 5.28 4.64 16.69
C ALA A 21 5.89 6.02 16.36
N LEU A 22 5.76 6.47 15.11
CA LEU A 22 6.21 7.79 14.67
C LEU A 22 5.23 8.92 15.01
N LYS A 23 4.18 8.65 15.81
CA LYS A 23 3.12 9.62 16.16
C LYS A 23 2.44 10.24 14.94
N ARG A 24 2.33 9.48 13.84
CA ARG A 24 1.68 9.87 12.59
C ARG A 24 0.68 8.76 12.18
N PRO A 25 -0.39 8.53 12.94
CA PRO A 25 -1.28 7.41 12.70
C PRO A 25 -1.90 7.45 11.30
N ILE A 26 -2.05 6.28 10.68
CA ILE A 26 -2.76 6.13 9.41
C ILE A 26 -4.25 6.40 9.66
N ARG A 27 -4.83 7.35 8.92
CA ARG A 27 -6.25 7.71 8.97
C ARG A 27 -7.12 6.79 8.12
N GLY A 28 -6.57 6.32 7.02
CA GLY A 28 -7.22 5.37 6.13
C GLY A 28 -6.23 4.75 5.16
N TYR A 29 -6.64 3.67 4.53
CA TYR A 29 -5.86 3.04 3.47
C TYR A 29 -6.78 2.50 2.37
N PHE A 30 -6.17 2.30 1.22
CA PHE A 30 -6.74 1.55 0.13
C PHE A 30 -5.63 0.71 -0.49
N TRP A 31 -5.90 -0.55 -0.79
CA TRP A 31 -4.96 -1.39 -1.52
C TRP A 31 -5.63 -2.14 -2.67
N VAL A 32 -4.85 -2.43 -3.71
CA VAL A 32 -5.25 -3.23 -4.88
C VAL A 32 -4.26 -4.36 -5.08
N LEU A 33 -4.77 -5.53 -5.45
CA LEU A 33 -4.03 -6.64 -6.01
C LEU A 33 -4.12 -6.56 -7.53
N GLU A 34 -3.00 -6.24 -8.17
CA GLU A 34 -2.84 -6.16 -9.62
C GLU A 34 -2.04 -7.36 -10.11
N ILE A 35 -2.45 -7.96 -11.21
CA ILE A 35 -1.67 -8.98 -11.92
C ILE A 35 -1.15 -8.32 -13.19
N SER A 36 0.18 -8.20 -13.29
CA SER A 36 0.81 -7.63 -14.48
C SER A 36 0.63 -8.52 -15.70
N GLU A 37 0.91 -7.98 -16.88
CA GLU A 37 0.86 -8.72 -18.15
C GLU A 37 1.83 -9.93 -18.20
N ASN A 38 2.86 -9.94 -17.34
CA ASN A 38 3.81 -11.04 -17.20
C ASN A 38 3.48 -11.97 -16.00
N ASP A 39 2.23 -12.00 -15.57
CA ASP A 39 1.72 -12.79 -14.44
C ASP A 39 2.37 -12.48 -13.07
N HIS A 40 3.14 -11.41 -12.95
CA HIS A 40 3.65 -10.97 -11.66
C HIS A 40 2.56 -10.28 -10.85
N VAL A 41 2.47 -10.65 -9.57
CA VAL A 41 1.47 -10.14 -8.65
C VAL A 41 2.02 -8.91 -7.91
N HIS A 42 1.32 -7.79 -8.02
CA HIS A 42 1.67 -6.52 -7.41
C HIS A 42 0.61 -6.06 -6.42
N TYR A 43 1.03 -5.62 -5.25
CA TYR A 43 0.17 -4.88 -4.34
C TYR A 43 0.45 -3.38 -4.46
N HIS A 44 -0.60 -2.60 -4.71
CA HIS A 44 -0.56 -1.15 -4.62
C HIS A 44 -1.23 -0.72 -3.34
N LEU A 45 -0.49 -0.09 -2.42
CA LEU A 45 -1.01 0.40 -1.13
C LEU A 45 -0.95 1.93 -1.09
N VAL A 46 -2.10 2.54 -0.84
CA VAL A 46 -2.25 3.95 -0.54
C VAL A 46 -2.57 4.09 0.95
N VAL A 47 -1.82 4.94 1.63
CA VAL A 47 -2.07 5.32 3.03
C VAL A 47 -2.35 6.81 3.12
N ALA A 48 -3.34 7.18 3.92
CA ALA A 48 -3.64 8.56 4.27
C ALA A 48 -3.21 8.83 5.70
N ILE A 49 -2.52 9.95 5.91
CA ILE A 49 -2.07 10.45 7.20
C ILE A 49 -2.46 11.92 7.36
N ASP A 50 -2.27 12.47 8.56
CA ASP A 50 -2.39 13.90 8.77
C ASP A 50 -1.40 14.68 7.88
N ARG A 51 -1.79 15.89 7.51
CA ARG A 51 -0.98 16.75 6.65
C ARG A 51 0.40 17.00 7.26
N MET A 52 1.39 17.05 6.39
CA MET A 52 2.77 17.35 6.75
C MET A 52 3.32 18.40 5.78
N ASN A 53 4.12 19.33 6.29
CA ASN A 53 4.83 20.28 5.46
C ASN A 53 6.21 19.74 5.10
N VAL A 54 6.29 18.92 4.05
CA VAL A 54 7.54 18.31 3.57
C VAL A 54 7.59 18.33 2.05
N THR A 55 8.79 18.45 1.48
CA THR A 55 9.01 18.41 0.02
C THR A 55 9.36 17.01 -0.49
N LYS A 56 9.87 16.16 0.39
CA LYS A 56 10.22 14.75 0.13
C LYS A 56 9.64 13.88 1.24
N ILE A 57 9.38 12.61 0.93
CA ILE A 57 8.94 11.63 1.94
C ILE A 57 10.13 11.38 2.87
N PRO A 58 10.00 11.63 4.18
CA PRO A 58 11.02 11.27 5.17
C PRO A 58 11.30 9.77 5.13
N ASP A 59 12.56 9.37 5.31
CA ASP A 59 12.98 7.97 5.16
C ASP A 59 12.29 7.06 6.17
N GLU A 60 12.00 7.56 7.38
CA GLU A 60 11.26 6.83 8.41
C GLU A 60 9.81 6.51 8.01
N LEU A 61 9.24 7.26 7.06
CA LEU A 61 7.90 6.99 6.52
C LEU A 61 7.93 6.08 5.29
N LYS A 62 9.10 5.81 4.73
CA LYS A 62 9.28 4.76 3.74
C LYS A 62 9.24 3.40 4.44
N PHE A 63 8.82 2.39 3.70
CA PHE A 63 8.60 1.06 4.22
C PHE A 63 9.10 -0.02 3.26
N GLU A 64 10.16 0.31 2.53
CA GLU A 64 10.82 -0.59 1.58
C GLU A 64 11.32 -1.88 2.26
N GLU A 65 11.66 -1.78 3.54
CA GLU A 65 12.20 -2.87 4.36
C GLU A 65 11.15 -3.60 5.23
N LEU A 66 9.92 -3.09 5.37
CA LEU A 66 9.02 -3.48 6.47
C LEU A 66 8.54 -4.93 6.42
N TRP A 67 8.42 -5.47 5.22
CA TRP A 67 7.82 -6.78 4.97
C TRP A 67 8.71 -7.70 4.15
N GLY A 68 9.92 -7.25 3.80
CA GLY A 68 10.90 -8.06 3.07
C GLY A 68 10.59 -8.29 1.59
N GLN A 69 9.60 -7.57 1.06
CA GLN A 69 9.33 -7.47 -0.36
C GLN A 69 9.75 -6.09 -0.86
N ARG A 70 10.30 -6.01 -2.08
CA ARG A 70 10.68 -4.72 -2.67
C ARG A 70 9.45 -3.82 -2.74
N THR A 71 9.55 -2.62 -2.17
CA THR A 71 8.45 -1.65 -2.19
C THR A 71 9.00 -0.29 -2.56
N GLY A 72 8.34 0.35 -3.53
CA GLY A 72 8.57 1.76 -3.84
C GLY A 72 7.52 2.61 -3.13
N VAL A 73 7.94 3.73 -2.56
CA VAL A 73 7.05 4.67 -1.86
C VAL A 73 7.14 6.04 -2.52
N GLU A 74 6.01 6.60 -2.91
CA GLU A 74 5.91 7.91 -3.56
C GLU A 74 4.69 8.70 -3.11
N PHE A 75 4.75 10.03 -3.26
CA PHE A 75 3.58 10.88 -3.05
C PHE A 75 2.64 10.77 -4.25
N ILE A 76 1.34 10.71 -3.96
CA ILE A 76 0.32 10.86 -4.99
C ILE A 76 0.29 12.32 -5.43
N LYS A 77 0.66 12.57 -6.69
CA LYS A 77 0.82 13.95 -7.23
C LYS A 77 -0.48 14.60 -7.74
N LYS A 78 -1.47 13.79 -8.14
CA LYS A 78 -2.72 14.28 -8.76
C LYS A 78 -3.92 14.00 -7.87
N SER A 79 -4.49 12.80 -7.97
CA SER A 79 -5.62 12.39 -7.16
C SER A 79 -5.52 10.90 -6.82
N VAL A 80 -6.01 10.54 -5.65
CA VAL A 80 -6.08 9.13 -5.21
C VAL A 80 -6.89 8.30 -6.20
N ARG A 81 -8.02 8.84 -6.68
CA ARG A 81 -8.87 8.17 -7.69
C ARG A 81 -8.11 7.89 -8.98
N GLY A 82 -7.42 8.89 -9.54
CA GLY A 82 -6.69 8.74 -10.79
C GLY A 82 -5.48 7.80 -10.68
N TYR A 83 -4.83 7.77 -9.51
CA TYR A 83 -3.78 6.80 -9.23
C TYR A 83 -4.32 5.37 -9.20
N LEU A 84 -5.38 5.14 -8.42
CA LEU A 84 -5.95 3.81 -8.20
C LEU A 84 -6.68 3.25 -9.42
N SER A 85 -7.35 4.10 -10.20
CA SER A 85 -8.08 3.66 -11.40
C SER A 85 -7.16 2.93 -12.38
N ARG A 86 -5.90 3.39 -12.50
CA ARG A 86 -4.90 2.76 -13.35
C ARG A 86 -4.67 1.30 -12.99
N TYR A 87 -4.57 0.97 -11.70
CA TYR A 87 -4.25 -0.39 -11.24
C TYR A 87 -5.47 -1.30 -11.18
N LEU A 88 -6.65 -0.73 -10.92
CA LEU A 88 -7.90 -1.48 -10.95
C LEU A 88 -8.27 -1.95 -12.36
N SER A 89 -7.89 -1.20 -13.39
CA SER A 89 -8.21 -1.49 -14.80
C SER A 89 -7.02 -2.02 -15.61
N LYS A 90 -5.88 -2.31 -14.97
CA LYS A 90 -4.67 -2.71 -15.69
C LYS A 90 -4.74 -4.13 -16.24
N SER A 91 -5.42 -5.01 -15.52
CA SER A 91 -5.64 -6.39 -15.91
C SER A 91 -6.96 -6.88 -15.32
N ASP A 92 -7.71 -7.63 -16.12
CA ASP A 92 -8.95 -8.30 -15.69
C ASP A 92 -8.67 -9.62 -14.98
N ALA A 93 -7.40 -10.07 -14.93
CA ALA A 93 -7.02 -11.30 -14.26
C ALA A 93 -7.27 -11.23 -12.74
N ARG A 94 -7.70 -12.36 -12.17
CA ARG A 94 -8.02 -12.51 -10.74
C ARG A 94 -7.43 -13.80 -10.20
N ILE A 95 -6.93 -13.75 -8.97
CA ILE A 95 -6.50 -14.95 -8.25
C ILE A 95 -7.71 -15.51 -7.49
N ILE A 96 -8.07 -16.76 -7.79
CA ILE A 96 -9.18 -17.45 -7.13
C ILE A 96 -8.90 -17.52 -5.61
N GLY A 97 -9.90 -17.15 -4.80
CA GLY A 97 -9.79 -17.18 -3.34
C GLY A 97 -9.09 -15.96 -2.72
N MET A 98 -8.61 -15.00 -3.51
CA MET A 98 -8.00 -13.77 -3.00
C MET A 98 -8.88 -12.54 -3.30
N ARG A 99 -8.81 -11.55 -2.41
CA ARG A 99 -9.47 -10.25 -2.64
C ARG A 99 -8.64 -9.41 -3.61
N GLY A 100 -9.31 -8.80 -4.58
CA GLY A 100 -8.69 -7.88 -5.54
C GLY A 100 -8.35 -6.50 -4.95
N TYR A 101 -8.97 -6.12 -3.84
CA TYR A 101 -8.72 -4.84 -3.17
C TYR A 101 -9.20 -4.87 -1.71
N GLY A 102 -8.81 -3.84 -0.95
CA GLY A 102 -9.35 -3.59 0.38
C GLY A 102 -9.23 -2.12 0.77
N VAL A 103 -10.16 -1.64 1.58
CA VAL A 103 -10.26 -0.23 1.97
C VAL A 103 -10.62 -0.10 3.45
N SER A 104 -10.07 0.93 4.09
CA SER A 104 -10.56 1.42 5.36
C SER A 104 -10.48 2.94 5.40
N GLN A 105 -11.59 3.58 5.75
CA GLN A 105 -11.71 5.04 5.88
C GLN A 105 -11.75 5.50 7.35
N LYS A 106 -11.76 4.55 8.28
CA LYS A 106 -11.90 4.81 9.72
C LYS A 106 -11.01 3.87 10.49
N LEU A 107 -9.70 4.13 10.45
CA LEU A 107 -8.81 3.57 11.46
C LEU A 107 -8.97 4.44 12.72
N LYS A 108 -9.60 3.87 13.74
CA LYS A 108 -9.71 4.49 15.08
C LYS A 108 -8.34 4.57 15.72
#